data_AF-A0A317HUW8-F1
#
_entry.id   AF-A0A317HUW8-F1
#
_cell.length_a   1.000
_cell.length_b   1.000
_cell.length_c   1.000
_cell.angle_alpha   90.00
_cell.angle_beta   90.00
_cell.angle_gamma   90.00
#
_symmetry.space_group_name_H-M   'P 1'
#
loop_
_entity.id
_entity.type
_entity.pdbx_description
1 polymer ?
#
loop_
_entity_poly.entity_id
_entity_poly.type
_entity_poly.pdbx_seq_one_letter_code
_entity_poly.pdbx_strand_id
1 'polypeptide(L)'
;MKISSPLSRRGFGNRSEAGVLRIHIFGIQKYYELRTLPIKGEAMKKRVFSLLLSSCVLALIAATTFAQLPGEPVRANIPFDFNINGKTLPAGEYEIARISDEADGLKITSVDHRGEHALFFTEPVQRMTTSRRGELIFHRYGEAYFLSEVWGPGLETGRELAPSRQERLLKRETASVSSSNTQQLVAIATY
;
A
#
# COMPACT_ATOMS: atom_id res chain seq x y z
N MET A 1 -4.35 43.77 91.47
CA MET A 1 -5.77 43.81 91.06
C MET A 1 -6.16 42.36 90.74
N LYS A 2 -6.53 41.56 91.75
CA LYS A 2 -7.91 41.32 92.22
C LYS A 2 -8.81 40.75 91.08
N ILE A 3 -9.48 39.60 91.15
CA ILE A 3 -9.61 38.45 92.08
C ILE A 3 -10.38 37.35 91.30
N SER A 4 -10.20 36.07 91.69
CA SER A 4 -11.22 34.99 91.79
C SER A 4 -12.37 34.92 90.77
N SER A 5 -12.49 33.91 89.88
CA SER A 5 -12.87 32.49 90.14
C SER A 5 -14.40 32.31 90.39
N PRO A 6 -14.97 31.09 90.52
CA PRO A 6 -15.02 29.95 89.57
C PRO A 6 -16.34 29.11 89.66
N LEU A 7 -16.33 27.92 89.02
CA LEU A 7 -17.06 26.67 89.36
C LEU A 7 -18.59 26.59 89.20
N SER A 8 -19.06 25.55 88.51
CA SER A 8 -19.85 24.44 89.11
C SER A 8 -20.08 23.35 88.04
N ARG A 9 -19.46 22.16 88.15
CA ARG A 9 -20.04 20.88 88.67
C ARG A 9 -21.31 20.47 87.91
N ARG A 10 -21.57 19.24 87.49
CA ARG A 10 -21.13 17.84 87.72
C ARG A 10 -21.73 17.09 86.52
N GLY A 11 -21.09 16.08 85.91
CA GLY A 11 -21.03 14.72 86.44
C GLY A 11 -22.13 13.85 85.80
N PHE A 12 -21.87 12.53 85.73
CA PHE A 12 -22.65 11.46 85.07
C PHE A 12 -22.46 11.40 83.55
N GLY A 13 -22.12 10.27 82.94
CA GLY A 13 -22.00 8.91 83.43
C GLY A 13 -21.99 7.99 82.20
N ASN A 14 -21.21 6.92 82.29
CA ASN A 14 -21.19 5.79 81.37
C ASN A 14 -22.57 5.36 80.87
N ARG A 15 -22.55 4.69 79.71
CA ARG A 15 -23.53 3.75 79.10
C ARG A 15 -24.13 4.31 77.82
N SER A 16 -23.65 3.82 76.68
CA SER A 16 -24.02 2.55 76.04
C SER A 16 -25.37 2.65 75.33
N GLU A 17 -25.34 2.09 74.14
CA GLU A 17 -26.48 1.55 73.40
C GLU A 17 -27.11 2.46 72.35
N ALA A 18 -26.73 2.09 71.12
CA ALA A 18 -27.54 2.19 69.94
C ALA A 18 -29.03 1.88 70.20
N GLY A 19 -29.90 2.80 69.78
CA GLY A 19 -31.27 2.53 69.38
C GLY A 19 -31.48 3.28 68.06
N VAL A 20 -31.20 2.68 66.91
CA VAL A 20 -32.14 1.83 66.14
C VAL A 20 -33.46 2.56 65.89
N LEU A 21 -33.58 3.20 64.72
CA LEU A 21 -34.86 3.23 64.01
C LEU A 21 -34.78 2.20 62.88
N ARG A 22 -35.51 1.11 63.08
CA ARG A 22 -35.76 0.02 62.13
C ARG A 22 -36.38 0.58 60.85
N ILE A 23 -35.76 0.29 59.71
CA ILE A 23 -36.51 0.06 58.47
C ILE A 23 -36.29 -1.41 58.12
N HIS A 24 -37.31 -2.22 58.37
CA HIS A 24 -37.37 -3.62 57.97
C HIS A 24 -37.77 -3.69 56.50
N ILE A 25 -36.84 -4.06 55.61
CA ILE A 25 -37.17 -4.85 54.42
C ILE A 25 -36.10 -5.94 54.28
N PHE A 26 -36.57 -7.18 54.36
CA PHE A 26 -35.85 -8.43 54.18
C PHE A 26 -35.35 -8.57 52.73
N GLY A 27 -34.12 -9.09 52.54
CA GLY A 27 -33.75 -9.79 51.30
C GLY A 27 -32.46 -9.32 50.63
N ILE A 28 -31.40 -10.11 50.84
CA ILE A 28 -30.15 -10.20 50.06
C ILE A 28 -29.11 -9.07 50.28
N GLN A 29 -28.20 -9.40 51.18
CA GLN A 29 -26.84 -8.86 51.35
C GLN A 29 -25.99 -9.02 50.08
N LYS A 30 -25.64 -7.92 49.41
CA LYS A 30 -24.32 -7.69 48.79
C LYS A 30 -24.05 -6.20 48.70
N TYR A 31 -23.23 -5.69 49.62
CA TYR A 31 -22.59 -4.38 49.47
C TYR A 31 -21.40 -4.54 48.53
N TYR A 32 -21.49 -3.95 47.34
CA TYR A 32 -20.37 -3.85 46.42
C TYR A 32 -19.55 -2.63 46.82
N GLU A 33 -18.32 -2.87 47.27
CA GLU A 33 -17.27 -1.85 47.32
C GLU A 33 -17.11 -1.25 45.91
N LEU A 34 -17.39 0.05 45.76
CA LEU A 34 -17.13 0.80 44.53
C LEU A 34 -15.61 0.99 44.38
N ARG A 35 -14.91 -0.10 44.04
CA ARG A 35 -13.57 -0.03 43.46
C ARG A 35 -13.70 0.72 42.15
N THR A 36 -13.23 1.97 42.12
CA THR A 36 -12.98 2.69 40.87
C THR A 36 -11.90 1.94 40.11
N LEU A 37 -12.31 1.02 39.23
CA LEU A 37 -11.43 0.42 38.25
C LEU A 37 -10.91 1.55 37.35
N PRO A 38 -9.57 1.71 37.18
CA PRO A 38 -9.06 2.67 36.21
C PRO A 38 -9.60 2.27 34.85
N ILE A 39 -10.42 3.16 34.26
CA ILE A 39 -10.90 3.02 32.89
C ILE A 39 -9.65 3.03 32.02
N LYS A 40 -9.24 1.83 31.61
CA LYS A 40 -8.24 1.60 30.57
C LYS A 40 -8.86 2.08 29.27
N GLY A 41 -8.81 3.40 29.07
CA GLY A 41 -9.10 4.07 27.82
C GLY A 41 -8.04 3.69 26.79
N GLU A 42 -8.25 2.52 26.20
CA GLU A 42 -8.24 2.31 24.76
C GLU A 42 -7.13 3.06 24.01
N ALA A 43 -6.08 2.30 23.72
CA ALA A 43 -5.10 2.58 22.70
C ALA A 43 -5.79 2.84 21.34
N MET A 44 -6.18 4.09 21.08
CA MET A 44 -6.78 4.48 19.80
C MET A 44 -6.24 5.82 19.31
N LYS A 45 -4.93 5.87 19.03
CA LYS A 45 -4.29 6.91 18.20
C LYS A 45 -3.18 6.37 17.30
N LYS A 46 -3.32 5.14 16.78
CA LYS A 46 -2.38 4.57 15.79
C LYS A 46 -3.06 3.80 14.65
N ARG A 47 -4.32 4.13 14.35
CA ARG A 47 -5.05 3.54 13.21
C ARG A 47 -5.62 4.57 12.23
N VAL A 48 -5.23 5.84 12.35
CA VAL A 48 -5.64 6.91 11.41
C VAL A 48 -4.52 7.32 10.46
N PHE A 49 -3.28 6.83 10.68
CA PHE A 49 -2.17 7.02 9.75
C PHE A 49 -2.01 5.88 8.73
N SER A 50 -2.91 4.88 8.77
CA SER A 50 -2.83 3.66 7.93
C SER A 50 -4.02 3.56 6.97
N LEU A 51 -4.41 4.68 6.36
CA LEU A 51 -5.40 4.70 5.26
C LEU A 51 -4.93 5.54 4.06
N LEU A 52 -3.61 5.76 3.91
CA LEU A 52 -3.06 6.52 2.78
C LEU A 52 -2.22 5.69 1.78
N LEU A 53 -2.20 4.36 1.88
CA LEU A 53 -1.44 3.52 0.92
C LEU A 53 -2.24 2.32 0.41
N SER A 54 -3.51 2.53 0.07
CA SER A 54 -4.19 1.65 -0.90
C SER A 54 -4.52 2.46 -2.14
N SER A 55 -3.46 2.88 -2.83
CA SER A 55 -3.54 3.38 -4.19
C SER A 55 -3.51 2.15 -5.11
N CYS A 56 -4.68 1.57 -5.36
CA CYS A 56 -4.88 0.77 -6.56
C CYS A 56 -4.97 1.76 -7.73
N VAL A 57 -3.83 2.32 -8.14
CA VAL A 57 -3.76 3.22 -9.29
C VAL A 57 -3.61 2.35 -10.52
N LEU A 58 -4.76 1.99 -11.10
CA LEU A 58 -4.82 1.61 -12.50
C LEU A 58 -4.77 2.91 -13.31
N ALA A 59 -3.57 3.49 -13.46
CA ALA A 59 -3.37 4.67 -14.30
C ALA A 59 -3.44 4.26 -15.79
N LEU A 60 -4.65 4.20 -16.33
CA LEU A 60 -4.85 4.18 -17.78
C LEU A 60 -4.62 5.60 -18.30
N ILE A 61 -3.37 5.93 -18.63
CA ILE A 61 -3.07 7.18 -19.33
C ILE A 61 -3.54 7.02 -20.78
N ALA A 62 -4.58 7.75 -21.16
CA ALA A 62 -5.11 7.76 -22.51
C ALA A 62 -4.19 8.55 -23.45
N ALA A 63 -3.28 7.86 -24.13
CA ALA A 63 -2.51 8.43 -25.24
C ALA A 63 -3.39 8.60 -26.50
N THR A 64 -3.12 9.64 -27.28
CA THR A 64 -3.75 9.91 -28.58
C THR A 64 -3.43 8.80 -29.58
N THR A 65 -4.44 8.29 -30.27
CA THR A 65 -4.31 7.17 -31.22
C THR A 65 -3.65 7.60 -32.52
N PHE A 66 -2.44 7.13 -32.80
CA PHE A 66 -2.00 6.91 -34.17
C PHE A 66 -2.13 5.41 -34.48
N ALA A 67 -2.63 5.09 -35.66
CA ALA A 67 -2.71 3.70 -36.12
C ALA A 67 -1.29 3.24 -36.48
N GLN A 68 -0.69 2.39 -35.65
CA GLN A 68 0.64 1.83 -35.91
C GLN A 68 0.53 0.73 -36.96
N LEU A 69 1.33 0.83 -38.03
CA LEU A 69 1.39 -0.22 -39.05
C LEU A 69 2.18 -1.44 -38.53
N PRO A 70 1.84 -2.66 -38.97
CA PRO A 70 2.61 -3.85 -38.61
C PRO A 70 4.08 -3.71 -39.02
N GLY A 71 4.99 -3.80 -38.05
CA GLY A 71 6.44 -3.71 -38.28
C GLY A 71 7.05 -2.33 -37.99
N GLU A 72 6.24 -1.31 -37.73
CA GLU A 72 6.75 -0.01 -37.31
C GLU A 72 7.21 -0.01 -35.84
N PRO A 73 8.21 0.81 -35.50
CA PRO A 73 8.59 1.02 -34.11
C PRO A 73 7.43 1.62 -33.32
N VAL A 74 7.26 1.15 -32.09
CA VAL A 74 6.16 1.52 -31.19
C VAL A 74 6.66 2.57 -30.22
N ARG A 75 5.91 3.67 -30.01
CA ARG A 75 6.30 4.71 -29.04
C ARG A 75 5.43 4.71 -27.79
N ALA A 76 6.04 5.08 -26.67
CA ALA A 76 5.37 5.23 -25.40
C ALA A 76 6.04 6.33 -24.56
N ASN A 77 5.23 7.08 -23.82
CA ASN A 77 5.70 7.97 -22.77
C ASN A 77 5.58 7.25 -21.42
N ILE A 78 6.72 7.00 -20.77
CA ILE A 78 6.80 6.27 -19.50
C ILE A 78 7.06 7.28 -18.38
N PRO A 79 6.13 7.49 -17.44
CA PRO A 79 6.19 8.59 -16.46
C PRO A 79 7.02 8.29 -15.21
N PHE A 80 7.80 7.22 -15.20
CA PHE A 80 8.60 6.77 -14.06
C PHE A 80 9.89 6.10 -14.54
N ASP A 81 10.89 6.05 -13.66
CA ASP A 81 12.08 5.26 -13.88
C ASP A 81 11.72 3.77 -13.85
N PHE A 82 12.25 3.00 -14.79
CA PHE A 82 11.90 1.59 -14.93
C PHE A 82 13.13 0.72 -15.20
N ASN A 83 13.01 -0.56 -14.87
CA ASN A 83 14.07 -1.53 -15.00
C ASN A 83 13.77 -2.49 -16.14
N ILE A 84 14.80 -2.77 -16.92
CA ILE A 84 14.79 -3.74 -18.00
C ILE A 84 16.09 -4.52 -18.03
N ASN A 85 16.01 -5.85 -17.87
CA ASN A 85 17.17 -6.75 -17.85
C ASN A 85 18.32 -6.29 -16.91
N GLY A 86 17.96 -5.74 -15.73
CA GLY A 86 18.93 -5.24 -14.73
C GLY A 86 19.51 -3.86 -15.01
N LYS A 87 19.06 -3.16 -16.06
CA LYS A 87 19.39 -1.75 -16.33
C LYS A 87 18.19 -0.88 -15.96
N THR A 88 18.44 0.23 -15.26
CA THR A 88 17.44 1.27 -15.01
C THR A 88 17.48 2.31 -16.13
N LEU A 89 16.30 2.68 -16.62
CA LEU A 89 16.08 3.74 -17.60
C LEU A 89 15.18 4.82 -16.97
N PRO A 90 15.44 6.11 -17.18
CA PRO A 90 14.67 7.19 -16.60
C PRO A 90 13.28 7.33 -17.22
N ALA A 91 12.38 8.04 -16.53
CA ALA A 91 11.12 8.49 -17.11
C ALA A 91 11.35 9.30 -18.40
N GLY A 92 10.51 9.11 -19.42
CA GLY A 92 10.61 9.84 -20.69
C GLY A 92 9.91 9.16 -21.85
N GLU A 93 10.14 9.69 -23.06
CA GLU A 93 9.63 9.09 -24.29
C GLU A 93 10.59 8.03 -24.84
N TYR A 94 10.04 6.86 -25.18
CA TYR A 94 10.78 5.72 -25.67
C TYR A 94 10.18 5.13 -26.93
N GLU A 95 11.07 4.65 -27.78
CA GLU A 95 10.76 3.89 -28.99
C GLU A 95 11.19 2.43 -28.80
N ILE A 96 10.28 1.50 -29.06
CA ILE A 96 10.47 0.05 -28.98
C ILE A 96 10.40 -0.53 -30.38
N ALA A 97 11.47 -1.20 -30.79
CA ALA A 97 11.59 -1.80 -32.12
C ALA A 97 12.13 -3.23 -32.04
N ARG A 98 11.80 -4.04 -33.05
CA ARG A 98 12.45 -5.35 -33.25
C ARG A 98 13.90 -5.13 -33.68
N ILE A 99 14.81 -5.98 -33.19
CA ILE A 99 16.21 -5.98 -33.64
C ILE A 99 16.33 -6.62 -35.02
N SER A 100 15.54 -7.67 -35.27
CA SER A 100 15.37 -8.31 -36.58
C SER A 100 14.02 -9.00 -36.67
N ASP A 101 13.59 -9.39 -37.87
CA ASP A 101 12.30 -10.04 -38.11
C ASP A 101 12.23 -11.48 -37.58
N GLU A 102 13.39 -12.13 -37.45
CA GLU A 102 13.51 -13.54 -37.04
C GLU A 102 13.88 -13.70 -35.56
N ALA A 103 14.34 -12.63 -34.90
CA ALA A 103 14.82 -12.71 -33.53
C ALA A 103 13.77 -12.30 -32.51
N ASP A 104 13.75 -13.01 -31.39
CA ASP A 104 12.99 -12.72 -30.19
C ASP A 104 13.48 -11.47 -29.41
N GLY A 105 14.37 -10.68 -30.02
CA GLY A 105 15.04 -9.54 -29.43
C GLY A 105 14.36 -8.21 -29.75
N LEU A 106 14.11 -7.42 -28.72
CA LEU A 106 13.62 -6.05 -28.81
C LEU A 106 14.68 -5.05 -28.34
N LYS A 107 14.61 -3.85 -28.90
CA LYS A 107 15.39 -2.69 -28.50
C LYS A 107 14.44 -1.60 -28.02
N ILE A 108 14.71 -1.05 -26.85
CA ILE A 108 14.08 0.17 -26.36
C ILE A 108 15.12 1.30 -26.42
N THR A 109 14.76 2.44 -27.00
CA THR A 109 15.64 3.61 -27.19
C THR A 109 14.95 4.85 -26.70
N SER A 110 15.62 5.66 -25.87
CA SER A 110 15.10 6.96 -25.45
C SER A 110 15.08 7.92 -26.64
N VAL A 111 13.96 8.62 -26.80
CA VAL A 111 13.80 9.68 -27.80
C VAL A 111 14.51 10.96 -27.34
N ASP A 112 14.40 11.27 -26.05
CA ASP A 112 14.93 12.49 -25.45
C ASP A 112 16.44 12.42 -25.16
N HIS A 113 16.93 11.25 -24.73
CA HIS A 113 18.31 11.03 -24.31
C HIS A 113 19.06 10.17 -25.33
N ARG A 114 19.60 10.83 -26.37
CA ARG A 114 20.39 10.17 -27.41
C ARG A 114 21.54 9.37 -26.79
N GLY A 115 21.41 8.04 -26.82
CA GLY A 115 22.40 7.09 -26.29
C GLY A 115 21.84 6.15 -25.24
N GLU A 116 20.75 6.50 -24.57
CA GLU A 116 20.09 5.59 -23.63
C GLU A 116 19.22 4.57 -24.37
N HIS A 117 19.67 3.32 -24.35
CA HIS A 117 18.94 2.21 -24.94
C HIS A 117 19.19 0.92 -24.13
N ALA A 118 18.32 -0.05 -24.32
CA ALA A 118 18.52 -1.42 -23.84
C ALA A 118 18.08 -2.42 -24.89
N LEU A 119 18.82 -3.54 -24.97
CA LEU A 119 18.47 -4.71 -25.77
C LEU A 119 18.02 -5.81 -24.80
N PHE A 120 16.93 -6.49 -25.15
CA PHE A 120 16.35 -7.52 -24.30
C PHE A 120 15.67 -8.60 -25.12
N PHE A 121 15.75 -9.83 -24.63
CA PHE A 121 15.07 -10.98 -25.22
C PHE A 121 13.70 -11.13 -24.58
N THR A 122 12.78 -11.66 -25.37
CA THR A 122 11.39 -11.89 -24.96
C THR A 122 10.94 -13.28 -25.38
N GLU A 123 9.87 -13.77 -24.79
CA GLU A 123 9.18 -15.00 -25.19
C GLU A 123 7.76 -14.64 -25.66
N PRO A 124 7.16 -15.41 -26.59
CA PRO A 124 5.79 -15.14 -27.03
C PRO A 124 4.78 -15.50 -25.94
N VAL A 125 3.86 -14.58 -25.65
CA VAL A 125 2.73 -14.78 -24.72
C VAL A 125 1.41 -14.52 -25.42
N GLN A 126 0.36 -15.29 -25.12
CA GLN A 126 -0.95 -15.17 -25.76
C GLN A 126 -1.98 -14.58 -24.80
N ARG A 127 -2.91 -13.75 -25.30
CA ARG A 127 -4.11 -13.36 -24.56
C ARG A 127 -5.37 -13.57 -25.41
N MET A 128 -6.49 -13.83 -24.73
CA MET A 128 -7.77 -14.10 -25.40
C MET A 128 -8.47 -12.84 -25.94
N THR A 129 -8.08 -11.65 -25.50
CA THR A 129 -8.72 -10.38 -25.87
C THR A 129 -7.69 -9.38 -26.38
N THR A 130 -7.85 -8.93 -27.63
CA THR A 130 -6.94 -7.93 -28.20
C THR A 130 -7.31 -6.51 -27.76
N SER A 131 -6.30 -5.67 -27.60
CA SER A 131 -6.47 -4.23 -27.41
C SER A 131 -6.28 -3.52 -28.74
N ARG A 132 -7.03 -2.43 -28.98
CA ARG A 132 -6.85 -1.63 -30.22
C ARG A 132 -5.52 -0.88 -30.25
N ARG A 133 -4.87 -0.71 -29.10
CA ARG A 133 -3.58 -0.05 -28.94
C ARG A 133 -2.54 -1.07 -28.48
N GLY A 134 -1.27 -0.78 -28.72
CA GLY A 134 -0.22 -1.51 -28.03
C GLY A 134 -0.17 -1.10 -26.56
N GLU A 135 0.38 -1.99 -25.74
CA GLU A 135 0.44 -1.84 -24.28
C GLU A 135 1.82 -2.28 -23.78
N LEU A 136 2.43 -1.50 -22.90
CA LEU A 136 3.58 -1.91 -22.11
C LEU A 136 3.08 -2.26 -20.71
N ILE A 137 3.31 -3.49 -20.27
CA ILE A 137 2.95 -3.95 -18.92
C ILE A 137 4.19 -3.95 -18.06
N PHE A 138 4.05 -3.40 -16.86
CA PHE A 138 5.09 -3.34 -15.85
C PHE A 138 4.66 -4.05 -14.58
N HIS A 139 5.58 -4.79 -13.99
CA HIS A 139 5.49 -5.23 -12.61
C HIS A 139 6.01 -4.12 -11.70
N ARG A 140 5.16 -3.68 -10.78
CA ARG A 140 5.51 -2.69 -9.75
C ARG A 140 5.64 -3.37 -8.38
N TYR A 141 6.77 -3.13 -7.72
CA TYR A 141 7.07 -3.51 -6.35
C TYR A 141 7.47 -2.27 -5.56
N GLY A 142 6.55 -1.70 -4.77
CA GLY A 142 6.76 -0.38 -4.16
C GLY A 142 6.99 0.70 -5.23
N GLU A 143 8.15 1.34 -5.22
CA GLU A 143 8.53 2.38 -6.20
C GLU A 143 9.37 1.83 -7.37
N ALA A 144 9.64 0.52 -7.40
CA ALA A 144 10.41 -0.11 -8.46
C ALA A 144 9.49 -0.68 -9.54
N TYR A 145 9.68 -0.23 -10.78
CA TYR A 145 8.97 -0.68 -11.96
C TYR A 145 9.87 -1.56 -12.83
N PHE A 146 9.34 -2.68 -13.32
CA PHE A 146 10.04 -3.62 -14.18
C PHE A 146 9.20 -3.89 -15.42
N LEU A 147 9.74 -3.68 -16.62
CA LEU A 147 9.02 -4.02 -17.85
C LEU A 147 8.85 -5.54 -17.92
N SER A 148 7.61 -6.01 -18.01
CA SER A 148 7.27 -7.43 -18.01
C SER A 148 6.71 -7.89 -19.34
N GLU A 149 5.88 -7.09 -20.01
CA GLU A 149 5.27 -7.48 -21.28
C GLU A 149 5.17 -6.30 -22.25
N VAL A 150 5.23 -6.62 -23.54
CA VAL A 150 5.05 -5.70 -24.67
C VAL A 150 3.98 -6.27 -25.59
N TRP A 151 2.90 -5.52 -25.79
CA TRP A 151 1.77 -5.89 -26.65
C TRP A 151 1.69 -4.93 -27.83
N GLY A 152 1.54 -5.49 -29.03
CA GLY A 152 1.23 -4.71 -30.22
C GLY A 152 -0.27 -4.48 -30.41
N PRO A 153 -0.67 -3.43 -31.15
CA PRO A 153 -2.08 -3.13 -31.39
C PRO A 153 -2.76 -4.24 -32.20
N GLY A 154 -3.90 -4.70 -31.70
CA GLY A 154 -4.73 -5.71 -32.36
C GLY A 154 -4.13 -7.12 -32.38
N LEU A 155 -3.01 -7.36 -31.70
CA LEU A 155 -2.33 -8.66 -31.69
C LEU A 155 -2.79 -9.53 -30.52
N GLU A 156 -3.06 -10.80 -30.80
CA GLU A 156 -3.33 -11.84 -29.80
C GLU A 156 -2.04 -12.36 -29.14
N THR A 157 -0.91 -12.17 -29.81
CA THR A 157 0.43 -12.56 -29.36
C THR A 157 1.23 -11.34 -28.94
N GLY A 158 1.56 -11.25 -27.66
CA GLY A 158 2.48 -10.30 -27.06
C GLY A 158 3.87 -10.90 -26.84
N ARG A 159 4.74 -10.13 -26.19
CA ARG A 159 6.13 -10.48 -25.89
C ARG A 159 6.37 -10.29 -24.39
N GLU A 160 6.68 -11.36 -23.67
CA GLU A 160 6.99 -11.31 -22.24
C GLU A 160 8.50 -11.35 -21.99
N LEU A 161 8.95 -10.71 -20.91
CA LEU A 161 10.34 -10.69 -20.48
C LEU A 161 10.50 -11.58 -19.25
N ALA A 162 11.57 -12.37 -19.23
CA ALA A 162 11.93 -13.13 -18.04
C ALA A 162 12.32 -12.18 -16.88
N PRO A 163 11.79 -12.38 -15.65
CA PRO A 163 12.10 -11.53 -14.52
C PRO A 163 13.59 -11.45 -14.19
N SER A 164 14.09 -10.24 -13.98
CA SER A 164 15.50 -10.03 -13.60
C SER A 164 15.81 -10.62 -12.22
N ARG A 165 17.11 -10.81 -11.90
CA ARG A 165 17.51 -11.27 -10.54
C ARG A 165 16.96 -10.34 -9.46
N GLN A 166 17.05 -9.02 -9.66
CA GLN A 166 16.55 -8.02 -8.72
C GLN A 166 15.02 -8.12 -8.55
N GLU A 167 14.29 -8.26 -9.65
CA GLU A 167 12.84 -8.42 -9.62
C GLU A 167 12.42 -9.69 -8.85
N ARG A 168 13.13 -10.80 -9.07
CA ARG A 168 12.86 -12.07 -8.36
C ARG A 168 13.09 -11.96 -6.85
N LEU A 169 14.07 -11.15 -6.42
CA LEU A 169 14.31 -10.90 -5.00
C LEU A 169 13.17 -10.07 -4.40
N LEU A 170 12.81 -8.95 -5.06
CA LEU A 170 11.70 -8.11 -4.63
C LEU A 170 10.38 -8.88 -4.59
N LYS A 171 10.10 -9.72 -5.59
CA LYS A 171 8.92 -10.59 -5.60
C LYS A 171 8.87 -11.53 -4.39
N ARG A 172 10.00 -12.11 -3.99
CA ARG A 172 10.09 -13.01 -2.82
C ARG A 172 9.91 -12.26 -1.50
N GLU A 173 10.56 -11.11 -1.35
CA GLU A 173 10.42 -10.27 -0.16
C GLU A 173 8.97 -9.82 0.02
N THR A 174 8.39 -9.31 -1.07
CA THR A 174 6.99 -8.87 -1.15
C THR A 174 6.00 -10.00 -0.82
N ALA A 175 6.26 -11.23 -1.28
CA ALA A 175 5.44 -12.39 -0.95
C ALA A 175 5.52 -12.83 0.52
N SER A 176 6.65 -12.54 1.21
CA SER A 176 6.83 -12.87 2.62
C SER A 176 6.24 -11.82 3.58
N VAL A 177 6.02 -10.59 3.11
CA VAL A 177 5.50 -9.46 3.88
C VAL A 177 4.02 -9.26 3.54
N SER A 178 3.14 -10.06 4.13
CA SER A 178 1.69 -10.01 3.89
C SER A 178 1.10 -8.59 4.06
N SER A 179 0.37 -8.17 3.03
CA SER A 179 -0.71 -7.15 2.93
C SER A 179 -0.43 -5.70 2.55
N SER A 180 0.81 -5.21 2.44
CA SER A 180 1.05 -3.79 2.07
C SER A 180 1.85 -3.56 0.79
N ASN A 181 2.61 -4.56 0.34
CA ASN A 181 3.34 -4.51 -0.91
C ASN A 181 2.90 -5.74 -1.70
N THR A 182 2.06 -5.56 -2.71
CA THR A 182 1.64 -6.64 -3.62
C THR A 182 2.14 -6.24 -4.99
N GLN A 183 2.61 -7.20 -5.79
CA GLN A 183 2.94 -6.95 -7.19
C GLN A 183 1.74 -6.30 -7.89
N GLN A 184 1.90 -5.07 -8.34
CA GLN A 184 0.88 -4.36 -9.12
C GLN A 184 1.24 -4.43 -10.60
N LEU A 185 0.23 -4.61 -11.47
CA LEU A 185 0.40 -4.48 -12.90
C LEU A 185 0.09 -3.03 -13.30
N VAL A 186 1.02 -2.41 -14.01
CA VAL A 186 0.86 -1.06 -14.55
C VAL A 186 0.92 -1.15 -16.06
N ALA A 187 -0.13 -0.71 -16.74
CA ALA A 187 -0.23 -0.74 -18.20
C ALA A 187 -0.08 0.68 -18.76
N ILE A 188 0.82 0.86 -19.72
CA ILE A 188 1.00 2.11 -20.45
C ILE A 188 0.62 1.87 -21.92
N ALA A 189 -0.29 2.70 -22.44
CA ALA A 189 -0.68 2.63 -23.83
C ALA A 189 0.44 3.18 -24.74
N THR A 190 0.62 2.54 -25.88
CA THR A 190 1.53 3.00 -26.94
C THR A 190 0.78 3.81 -27.98
N TYR A 191 1.49 4.66 -28.73
CA TYR A 191 0.95 5.49 -29.81
C TYR A 191 1.87 5.54 -31.01
#